data_AF-A0A4Q1CXX3-F1
#
_entry.id   AF-A0A4Q1CXX3-F1
#
_cell.length_a   1.000
_cell.length_b   1.000
_cell.length_c   1.000
_cell.angle_alpha   90.00
_cell.angle_beta   90.00
_cell.angle_gamma   90.00
#
_symmetry.space_group_name_H-M   'P 1'
#
loop_
_entity.id
_entity.type
_entity.pdbx_description
1 polymer ?
#
loop_
_entity_poly.entity_id
_entity_poly.type
_entity_poly.pdbx_seq_one_letter_code
_entity_poly.pdbx_strand_id
1 'polypeptide(L)'
;MKLPVRFWVHLLSHLALVAILAGLLAGWVGTFFEALAGHSGAATDGARVGDVGTVFGFCMLALLLLGALTVTGELFGLARPYSRDAPYRNEAQAMYRKVLLIAVALLSWGGLASAALIGSLMRSG
;
A
#
# COMPACT_ATOMS: atom_id res chain seq x y z
N MET A 1 27.09 6.29 -9.09
CA MET A 1 27.77 5.28 -8.26
C MET A 1 26.76 4.20 -7.85
N LYS A 2 27.18 2.97 -7.53
CA LYS A 2 26.24 1.90 -7.09
C LYS A 2 25.86 2.15 -5.63
N LEU A 3 24.56 2.24 -5.33
CA LEU A 3 24.08 2.34 -3.94
C LEU A 3 24.47 1.09 -3.14
N PRO A 4 24.83 1.23 -1.86
CA PRO A 4 25.23 0.10 -1.04
C PRO A 4 24.08 -0.90 -0.88
N VAL A 5 24.38 -2.20 -0.91
CA VAL A 5 23.36 -3.27 -0.77
C VAL A 5 22.52 -3.11 0.49
N ARG A 6 23.11 -2.63 1.59
CA ARG A 6 22.41 -2.37 2.86
C ARG A 6 21.24 -1.39 2.71
N PHE A 7 21.38 -0.37 1.84
CA PHE A 7 20.28 0.58 1.57
C PHE A 7 19.06 -0.15 1.00
N TRP A 8 19.28 -1.03 0.01
CA TRP A 8 18.21 -1.81 -0.61
C TRP A 8 17.57 -2.79 0.35
N VAL A 9 18.37 -3.46 1.19
CA VAL A 9 17.83 -4.37 2.22
C VAL A 9 16.92 -3.61 3.19
N HIS A 10 17.34 -2.46 3.70
CA HIS A 10 16.49 -1.66 4.61
C HIS A 10 15.21 -1.17 3.93
N LEU A 11 15.32 -0.67 2.70
CA LEU A 11 14.17 -0.18 1.94
C LEU A 11 13.15 -1.29 1.68
N LEU A 12 13.61 -2.43 1.15
CA LEU A 12 12.75 -3.56 0.82
C LEU A 12 12.14 -4.19 2.08
N SER A 13 12.90 -4.31 3.17
CA SER A 13 12.38 -4.79 4.45
C SER A 13 11.29 -3.88 5.00
N HIS A 14 11.43 -2.56 4.86
CA HIS A 14 10.39 -1.62 5.30
C HIS A 14 9.11 -1.76 4.46
N LEU A 15 9.25 -1.82 3.12
CA LEU A 15 8.11 -2.03 2.22
C LEU A 15 7.44 -3.38 2.48
N ALA A 16 8.22 -4.44 2.74
CA ALA A 16 7.70 -5.76 3.08
C ALA A 16 6.93 -5.75 4.39
N LEU A 17 7.43 -5.06 5.43
CA LEU A 17 6.74 -4.91 6.70
C LEU A 17 5.40 -4.18 6.52
N VAL A 18 5.38 -3.10 5.73
CA VAL A 18 4.15 -2.38 5.38
C VAL A 18 3.16 -3.30 4.66
N ALA A 19 3.64 -4.05 3.66
CA ALA A 19 2.80 -4.99 2.91
C ALA A 19 2.22 -6.09 3.80
N ILE A 20 3.01 -6.65 4.73
CA ILE A 20 2.54 -7.68 5.67
C ILE A 20 1.45 -7.11 6.59
N LEU A 21 1.68 -5.94 7.19
CA LEU A 21 0.69 -5.29 8.06
C LEU A 21 -0.60 -4.95 7.30
N ALA A 22 -0.48 -4.39 6.10
CA ALA A 22 -1.62 -4.11 5.25
C ALA A 22 -2.38 -5.39 4.88
N GLY A 23 -1.67 -6.47 4.53
CA GLY A 23 -2.26 -7.75 4.17
C GLY A 23 -3.02 -8.43 5.31
N LEU A 24 -2.49 -8.39 6.53
CA LEU A 24 -3.16 -8.92 7.71
C LEU A 24 -4.52 -8.25 8.00
N LEU A 25 -4.61 -6.95 7.72
CA LEU A 25 -5.81 -6.16 7.93
C LEU A 25 -6.74 -6.11 6.69
N ALA A 26 -6.21 -6.35 5.50
CA ALA A 26 -6.96 -6.30 4.25
C ALA A 26 -8.14 -7.28 4.21
N GLY A 27 -7.98 -8.47 4.81
CA GLY A 27 -9.05 -9.47 4.87
C GLY A 27 -10.31 -8.96 5.57
N TRP A 28 -10.15 -8.14 6.61
CA TRP A 28 -11.29 -7.50 7.30
C TRP A 28 -12.05 -6.52 6.41
N VAL A 29 -11.34 -5.83 5.52
CA VAL A 29 -11.96 -4.94 4.53
C VAL A 29 -12.72 -5.75 3.48
N GLY A 30 -12.17 -6.89 3.05
CA GLY A 30 -12.86 -7.83 2.18
C GLY A 30 -14.18 -8.33 2.74
N THR A 31 -14.16 -8.86 3.97
CA THR A 31 -15.38 -9.34 4.65
C THR A 31 -16.41 -8.24 4.85
N PHE A 32 -15.97 -6.99 5.06
CA PHE A 32 -16.87 -5.84 5.11
C PHE A 32 -17.58 -5.60 3.78
N PHE A 33 -16.87 -5.62 2.65
CA PHE A 33 -17.47 -5.44 1.33
C PHE A 33 -18.37 -6.60 0.91
N GLU A 34 -18.01 -7.83 1.26
CA GLU A 34 -18.85 -9.01 1.08
C GLU A 34 -20.18 -8.87 1.84
N ALA A 35 -20.11 -8.51 3.13
CA ALA A 35 -21.29 -8.28 3.96
C ALA A 35 -22.16 -7.12 3.44
N LEU A 36 -21.52 -6.05 2.96
CA LEU A 36 -22.20 -4.90 2.35
C LEU A 36 -22.94 -5.29 1.07
N ALA A 37 -22.32 -6.10 0.21
CA ALA A 37 -22.96 -6.62 -0.99
C ALA A 37 -24.17 -7.48 -0.65
N GLY A 38 -24.05 -8.38 0.34
CA GLY A 38 -25.13 -9.24 0.80
C GLY A 38 -26.37 -8.50 1.33
N HIS A 39 -26.21 -7.28 1.86
CA HIS A 39 -27.33 -6.45 2.33
C HIS A 39 -27.97 -5.60 1.22
N SER A 40 -27.29 -5.41 0.09
CA SER A 40 -27.72 -4.49 -0.97
C SER A 40 -28.88 -5.01 -1.83
N GLY A 41 -29.30 -6.26 -1.65
CA GLY A 41 -30.44 -6.87 -2.36
C GLY A 41 -30.22 -7.10 -3.86
N ALA A 42 -29.13 -6.59 -4.41
CA ALA A 42 -28.65 -6.88 -5.76
C ALA A 42 -28.17 -8.34 -5.80
N ALA A 43 -28.55 -9.09 -6.85
CA ALA A 43 -28.11 -10.45 -7.14
C ALA A 43 -26.62 -10.46 -7.54
N THR A 44 -25.79 -9.96 -6.66
CA THR A 44 -24.35 -9.83 -6.81
C THR A 44 -23.65 -11.01 -6.17
N ASP A 45 -22.60 -11.48 -6.83
CA ASP A 45 -21.68 -12.48 -6.30
C ASP A 45 -20.86 -11.83 -5.15
N GLY A 46 -21.42 -11.86 -3.94
CA GLY A 46 -20.87 -11.17 -2.77
C GLY A 46 -19.43 -11.58 -2.44
N ALA A 47 -19.08 -12.85 -2.67
CA ALA A 47 -17.72 -13.37 -2.54
C ALA A 47 -16.75 -12.63 -3.48
N ARG A 48 -17.16 -12.43 -4.74
CA ARG A 48 -16.36 -11.68 -5.72
C ARG A 48 -16.19 -10.21 -5.33
N VAL A 49 -17.21 -9.58 -4.74
CA VAL A 49 -17.10 -8.22 -4.20
C VAL A 49 -16.14 -8.17 -3.00
N GLY A 50 -16.16 -9.19 -2.14
CA GLY A 50 -15.24 -9.35 -1.02
C GLY A 50 -13.77 -9.52 -1.45
N ASP A 51 -13.51 -10.31 -2.49
CA ASP A 51 -12.16 -10.47 -3.06
C ASP A 51 -11.59 -9.14 -3.55
N VAL A 52 -12.38 -8.38 -4.33
CA VAL A 52 -11.97 -7.06 -4.81
C VAL A 52 -11.85 -6.06 -3.66
N GLY A 53 -12.74 -6.15 -2.66
CA GLY A 53 -12.69 -5.39 -1.41
C GLY A 53 -11.40 -5.63 -0.62
N THR A 54 -10.89 -6.86 -0.62
CA THR A 54 -9.60 -7.20 0.02
C THR A 54 -8.44 -6.50 -0.69
N VAL A 55 -8.42 -6.51 -2.02
CA VAL A 55 -7.39 -5.81 -2.82
C VAL A 55 -7.46 -4.30 -2.58
N PHE A 56 -8.67 -3.73 -2.56
CA PHE A 56 -8.88 -2.32 -2.23
C PHE A 56 -8.35 -1.98 -0.83
N GLY A 57 -8.73 -2.78 0.18
CA GLY A 57 -8.29 -2.62 1.55
C GLY A 57 -6.78 -2.69 1.70
N PHE A 58 -6.14 -3.66 1.05
CA PHE A 58 -4.68 -3.75 1.00
C PHE A 58 -4.05 -2.48 0.45
N CYS A 59 -4.51 -1.98 -0.69
CA CYS A 59 -3.98 -0.76 -1.30
C CYS A 59 -4.13 0.45 -0.39
N MET A 60 -5.30 0.66 0.20
CA MET A 60 -5.57 1.81 1.08
C MET A 60 -4.78 1.74 2.39
N LEU A 61 -4.73 0.57 3.02
CA LEU A 61 -3.97 0.36 4.26
C LEU A 61 -2.47 0.50 4.03
N ALA A 62 -1.95 -0.04 2.92
CA ALA A 62 -0.55 0.12 2.54
C ALA A 62 -0.20 1.60 2.29
N LEU A 63 -1.07 2.36 1.63
CA LEU A 63 -0.87 3.81 1.44
C LEU A 63 -0.89 4.57 2.77
N LEU A 64 -1.83 4.26 3.66
CA LEU A 64 -1.92 4.83 5.00
C LEU A 64 -0.66 4.54 5.83
N LEU A 65 -0.22 3.28 5.83
CA LEU A 65 0.98 2.85 6.55
C LEU A 65 2.25 3.45 5.95
N LEU A 66 2.35 3.52 4.61
CA LEU A 66 3.44 4.24 3.96
C LEU A 66 3.45 5.70 4.39
N GLY A 67 2.33 6.41 4.31
CA GLY A 67 2.23 7.81 4.74
C GLY A 67 2.61 7.97 6.21
N ALA A 68 2.00 7.18 7.10
CA ALA A 68 2.24 7.24 8.53
C ALA A 68 3.72 6.95 8.86
N LEU A 69 4.28 5.85 8.36
CA LEU A 69 5.62 5.40 8.73
C LEU A 69 6.74 6.15 8.01
N THR A 70 6.56 6.52 6.73
CA THR A 70 7.60 7.24 5.99
C THR A 70 7.68 8.71 6.38
N VAL A 71 6.54 9.38 6.57
CA VAL A 71 6.52 10.80 6.96
C VAL A 71 6.99 10.96 8.41
N THR A 72 6.46 10.16 9.34
CA THR A 72 6.93 10.20 10.73
C THR A 72 8.37 9.70 10.84
N GLY A 73 8.74 8.65 10.11
CA GLY A 73 10.09 8.11 10.08
C GLY A 73 11.15 9.10 9.56
N GLU A 74 10.82 9.92 8.55
CA GLU A 74 11.69 11.00 8.08
C GLU A 74 11.77 12.18 9.07
N LEU A 75 10.66 12.55 9.70
CA LEU A 75 10.55 13.65 10.67
C LEU A 75 11.30 13.35 11.97
N PHE A 76 11.14 12.14 12.52
CA PHE A 76 11.81 11.72 13.75
C PHE A 76 13.25 11.23 13.52
N GLY A 77 13.68 11.10 12.26
CA GLY A 77 15.03 10.62 11.90
C GLY A 77 15.28 9.14 12.20
N LEU A 78 14.23 8.40 12.59
CA LEU A 78 14.30 6.98 13.00
C LEU A 78 14.42 6.02 11.81
N ALA A 79 13.86 6.38 10.66
CA ALA A 79 13.80 5.52 9.48
C ALA A 79 14.54 6.14 8.28
N ARG A 80 15.78 6.61 8.49
CA ARG A 80 16.65 7.01 7.38
C ARG A 80 17.49 5.82 6.95
N PRO A 81 17.24 5.22 5.77
CA PRO A 81 18.07 4.13 5.26
C PRO A 81 19.44 4.61 4.72
N TYR A 82 19.84 5.86 5.01
CA TYR A 82 21.14 6.45 4.68
C TYR A 82 21.68 7.25 5.86
N SER A 83 22.99 7.12 6.09
CA SER A 83 23.74 7.92 7.05
C SER A 83 23.72 9.41 6.67
N ARG A 84 23.66 10.28 7.68
CA ARG A 84 23.61 11.75 7.54
C ARG A 84 24.88 12.31 6.89
N ASP A 85 25.99 11.60 7.05
CA ASP A 85 27.34 11.96 6.64
C ASP A 85 27.86 11.12 5.45
N ALA A 86 26.97 10.32 4.84
CA ALA A 86 27.36 9.52 3.69
C ALA A 86 27.59 10.43 2.45
N PRO A 87 28.70 10.25 1.71
CA PRO A 87 29.00 11.05 0.52
C PRO A 87 27.97 10.88 -0.61
N TYR A 88 27.15 9.83 -0.55
CA TYR A 88 26.08 9.49 -1.50
C TYR A 88 24.67 9.89 -1.03
N ARG A 89 24.54 10.72 0.00
CA ARG A 89 23.25 11.06 0.63
C ARG A 89 22.21 11.62 -0.34
N ASN A 90 22.59 12.57 -1.20
CA ASN A 90 21.66 13.21 -2.13
C ASN A 90 21.13 12.21 -3.18
N GLU A 91 22.00 11.33 -3.70
CA GLU A 91 21.60 10.28 -4.64
C GLU A 91 20.67 9.26 -3.99
N ALA A 92 20.97 8.84 -2.76
CA ALA A 92 20.19 7.83 -2.07
C ALA A 92 18.80 8.35 -1.65
N GLN A 93 18.72 9.61 -1.18
CA GLN A 93 17.44 10.26 -0.89
C GLN A 93 16.59 10.43 -2.16
N ALA A 94 17.20 10.80 -3.29
CA ALA A 94 16.48 10.89 -4.56
C ALA A 94 15.98 9.51 -5.03
N MET A 95 16.78 8.46 -4.88
CA MET A 95 16.42 7.09 -5.25
C MET A 95 15.24 6.58 -4.42
N TYR A 96 15.27 6.79 -3.11
CA TYR A 96 14.17 6.40 -2.22
C TYR A 96 12.88 7.12 -2.50
N ARG A 97 12.92 8.45 -2.71
CA ARG A 97 11.73 9.21 -3.10
C ARG A 97 11.15 8.66 -4.39
N LYS A 98 11.98 8.31 -5.37
CA LYS A 98 11.50 7.66 -6.61
C LYS A 98 10.83 6.32 -6.34
N VAL A 99 11.43 5.45 -5.53
CA VAL A 99 10.84 4.15 -5.19
C VAL A 99 9.52 4.30 -4.44
N LEU A 100 9.46 5.22 -3.47
CA LEU A 100 8.22 5.52 -2.75
C LEU A 100 7.14 6.06 -3.68
N LEU A 101 7.49 6.98 -4.59
CA LEU A 101 6.53 7.51 -5.57
C LEU A 101 6.00 6.41 -6.49
N ILE A 102 6.85 5.47 -6.93
CA ILE A 102 6.43 4.31 -7.73
C ILE A 102 5.49 3.42 -6.91
N ALA A 103 5.85 3.10 -5.66
CA ALA A 103 5.02 2.27 -4.79
C ALA A 103 3.64 2.93 -4.52
N VAL A 104 3.63 4.22 -4.19
CA VAL A 104 2.40 5.01 -3.99
C VAL A 104 1.56 5.04 -5.27
N ALA A 105 2.18 5.27 -6.42
CA ALA A 105 1.47 5.27 -7.70
C ALA A 105 0.80 3.92 -7.98
N LEU A 106 1.54 2.82 -7.85
CA LEU A 106 1.01 1.47 -8.08
C LEU A 106 -0.14 1.13 -7.12
N LEU A 107 0.01 1.45 -5.83
CA LEU A 107 -1.05 1.21 -4.84
C LEU A 107 -2.27 2.10 -5.08
N SER A 108 -2.07 3.35 -5.53
CA SER A 108 -3.16 4.28 -5.82
C SER A 108 -3.96 3.83 -7.04
N TRP A 109 -3.28 3.40 -8.10
CA TRP A 109 -3.92 2.81 -9.27
C TRP A 109 -4.63 1.49 -8.94
N GLY A 110 -4.02 0.63 -8.13
CA GLY A 110 -4.66 -0.61 -7.65
C GLY A 110 -5.92 -0.33 -6.82
N GLY A 111 -5.86 0.64 -5.91
CA GLY A 111 -7.00 1.10 -5.12
C GLY A 111 -8.11 1.72 -5.97
N LEU A 112 -7.76 2.53 -6.96
CA LEU A 112 -8.74 3.14 -7.87
C LEU A 112 -9.42 2.09 -8.76
N ALA A 113 -8.65 1.16 -9.33
CA ALA A 113 -9.18 0.09 -10.18
C ALA A 113 -10.10 -0.84 -9.40
N SER A 114 -9.71 -1.23 -8.18
CA SER A 114 -10.53 -2.05 -7.29
C SER A 114 -11.81 -1.32 -6.86
N ALA A 115 -11.75 -0.02 -6.53
CA ALA A 115 -12.94 0.78 -6.24
C ALA A 115 -13.91 0.85 -7.44
N ALA A 116 -13.40 1.06 -8.65
CA ALA A 116 -14.21 1.07 -9.86
C ALA A 116 -14.87 -0.29 -10.12
N LEU A 117 -14.16 -1.39 -9.87
CA LEU A 117 -14.69 -2.75 -9.98
C LEU A 117 -15.75 -3.06 -8.92
N ILE A 118 -15.55 -2.66 -7.66
CA ILE A 118 -16.57 -2.80 -6.61
C ILE A 118 -17.84 -2.05 -7.03
N GLY A 119 -17.70 -0.80 -7.47
CA GLY A 119 -18.83 0.01 -7.93
C GLY A 119 -19.56 -0.59 -9.14
N SER A 120 -18.82 -1.20 -10.09
CA SER A 120 -19.45 -1.85 -11.24
C SER A 120 -20.20 -3.13 -10.83
N LEU A 121 -19.58 -3.97 -9.98
CA LEU A 121 -20.19 -5.20 -9.50
C LEU A 121 -21.48 -4.90 -8.72
N MET A 122 -21.44 -3.94 -7.79
CA MET A 122 -22.59 -3.54 -6.99
C MET A 122 -23.73 -2.91 -7.81
N ARG A 123 -23.44 -2.35 -8.98
CA ARG A 123 -24.46 -1.76 -9.88
C ARG A 123 -25.04 -2.76 -10.89
N SER A 124 -24.34 -3.86 -11.15
CA SER A 124 -24.67 -4.83 -12.20
C SER A 124 -25.45 -6.06 -11.74
N GLY A 125 -25.59 -6.27 -10.43
CA GLY A 125 -26.49 -7.29 -9.88
C GLY A 125 -27.85 -6.74 -9.50
#